data_AF-A0A9Q3EVU2-F1
#
_entry.id   AF-A0A9Q3EVU2-F1
#
_cell.length_a   1.000
_cell.length_b   1.000
_cell.length_c   1.000
_cell.angle_alpha   90.00
_cell.angle_beta   90.00
_cell.angle_gamma   90.00
#
_symmetry.space_group_name_H-M   'P 1'
#
loop_
_entity.id
_entity.type
_entity.pdbx_description
1 polymer ?
#
loop_
_entity_poly.entity_id
_entity_poly.type
_entity_poly.pdbx_seq_one_letter_code
_entity_poly.pdbx_strand_id
1 'polypeptide(L)'
;MQQITQIMANLQEYSSSKFSRPPASRNPSLNAPDFFDGTLPLKVRSFIQCYQLIFHKDKENFSKDRKKVLYTTSFLIFRAAKWIEPYLSNITNPEPNYLLDNWALFKSQLLNLSGDPNEVRKLKQSWMVSE
;
A
#
# COMPACT_ATOMS: atom_id res chain seq x y z
N MET A 1 -35.56 -48.80 22.17
CA MET A 1 -34.33 -48.43 22.92
C MET A 1 -33.07 -48.32 22.04
N GLN A 2 -32.99 -48.94 20.85
CA GLN A 2 -31.74 -48.90 20.06
C GLN A 2 -31.50 -47.62 19.23
N GLN A 3 -32.54 -46.89 18.81
CA GLN A 3 -32.36 -45.66 18.03
C GLN A 3 -31.70 -44.51 18.80
N ILE A 4 -31.99 -44.39 20.10
CA ILE A 4 -31.47 -43.29 20.92
C ILE A 4 -29.95 -43.40 21.09
N THR A 5 -29.43 -44.62 21.24
CA THR A 5 -27.99 -44.88 21.35
C THR A 5 -27.24 -44.51 20.06
N GLN A 6 -27.85 -44.77 18.90
CA GLN A 6 -27.24 -44.44 17.61
C GLN A 6 -27.16 -42.92 17.39
N ILE A 7 -28.17 -42.17 17.83
CA ILE A 7 -28.18 -40.70 17.72
C ILE A 7 -27.05 -40.11 18.59
N MET A 8 -26.84 -40.63 19.80
CA MET A 8 -25.77 -40.17 20.69
C MET A 8 -24.37 -40.46 20.11
N ALA A 9 -24.16 -41.63 19.50
CA ALA A 9 -22.89 -41.96 18.85
C ALA A 9 -22.57 -41.00 17.69
N ASN A 10 -23.56 -40.69 16.83
CA ASN A 10 -23.38 -39.79 15.70
C ASN A 10 -23.10 -38.34 16.13
N LEU A 11 -23.72 -37.86 17.22
CA LEU A 11 -23.47 -36.53 17.76
C LEU A 11 -22.06 -36.39 18.36
N GLN A 12 -21.53 -37.46 18.95
CA GLN A 12 -20.19 -37.48 19.54
C GLN A 12 -19.08 -37.58 18.47
N GLU A 13 -19.38 -38.23 17.34
CA GLU A 13 -18.50 -38.27 16.17
C GLU A 13 -18.46 -36.92 15.43
N TYR A 14 -19.59 -36.20 15.40
CA TYR A 14 -19.67 -34.86 14.80
C TYR A 14 -18.85 -33.81 15.57
N SER A 15 -18.77 -33.91 16.91
CA SER A 15 -17.94 -32.99 17.71
C SER A 15 -16.44 -33.24 17.58
N SER A 16 -16.04 -34.43 17.15
CA SER A 16 -14.63 -34.82 16.95
C SER A 16 -14.14 -34.58 15.51
N SER A 17 -15.04 -34.20 14.60
CA SER A 17 -14.72 -33.81 13.23
C SER A 17 -14.07 -32.42 13.21
N LYS A 18 -12.76 -32.41 13.48
CA LYS A 18 -11.74 -31.53 12.89
C LYS A 18 -12.27 -30.14 12.52
N PHE A 19 -12.12 -29.20 13.44
CA PHE A 19 -11.90 -27.80 13.08
C PHE A 19 -10.59 -27.72 12.28
N SER A 20 -10.62 -28.16 11.03
CA SER A 20 -9.66 -27.75 10.04
C SER A 20 -9.88 -26.25 9.90
N ARG A 21 -9.02 -25.48 10.55
CA ARG A 21 -8.90 -24.03 10.37
C ARG A 21 -9.07 -23.78 8.87
N PRO A 22 -10.11 -23.05 8.41
CA PRO A 22 -10.22 -22.72 7.00
C PRO A 22 -8.85 -22.19 6.60
N PRO A 23 -8.24 -22.68 5.49
CA PRO A 23 -6.90 -22.28 5.12
C PRO A 23 -6.90 -20.77 5.18
N ALA A 24 -6.14 -20.21 6.13
CA ALA A 24 -6.12 -18.77 6.37
C ALA A 24 -5.99 -18.17 4.99
N SER A 25 -7.02 -17.42 4.55
CA SER A 25 -7.06 -16.90 3.18
C SER A 25 -5.69 -16.31 2.99
N ARG A 26 -4.85 -16.93 2.16
CA ARG A 26 -3.50 -16.46 1.92
C ARG A 26 -3.72 -15.26 1.04
N ASN A 27 -4.17 -14.20 1.69
CA ASN A 27 -4.22 -12.88 1.17
C ASN A 27 -2.75 -12.68 0.82
N PRO A 28 -2.38 -12.63 -0.48
CA PRO A 28 -0.99 -12.55 -0.85
C PRO A 28 -0.41 -11.41 -0.02
N SER A 29 0.62 -11.73 0.75
CA SER A 29 1.39 -10.74 1.48
C SER A 29 1.79 -9.73 0.42
N LEU A 30 1.15 -8.56 0.45
CA LEU A 30 1.64 -7.45 -0.34
C LEU A 30 2.96 -7.14 0.35
N ASN A 31 4.06 -7.63 -0.24
CA ASN A 31 5.39 -7.37 0.28
C ASN A 31 5.51 -5.87 0.52
N ALA A 32 6.21 -5.49 1.59
CA ALA A 32 6.41 -4.09 1.90
C ALA A 32 6.93 -3.38 0.65
N PRO A 33 6.32 -2.24 0.26
CA PRO A 33 6.75 -1.51 -0.92
C PRO A 33 8.24 -1.13 -0.80
N ASP A 34 8.95 -1.16 -1.93
CA ASP A 34 10.33 -0.69 -2.00
C ASP A 34 10.43 0.79 -1.60
N PHE A 35 11.57 1.17 -1.03
CA PHE A 35 11.86 2.58 -0.73
C PHE A 35 11.98 3.41 -2.02
N PHE A 36 11.52 4.67 -1.96
CA PHE A 36 11.63 5.61 -3.07
C PHE A 36 12.58 6.77 -2.74
N ASP A 37 13.61 6.94 -3.57
CA ASP A 37 14.68 7.91 -3.38
C ASP A 37 14.43 9.27 -4.06
N GLY A 38 13.45 9.36 -4.97
CA GLY A 38 13.17 10.58 -5.73
C GLY A 38 13.95 10.73 -7.05
N THR A 39 14.59 9.68 -7.57
CA THR A 39 15.49 9.80 -8.75
C THR A 39 14.87 9.38 -10.08
N LEU A 40 13.97 8.38 -10.10
CA LEU A 40 13.47 7.79 -11.34
C LEU A 40 11.94 7.98 -11.52
N PRO A 41 11.48 8.75 -12.53
CA PRO A 41 10.04 8.94 -12.79
C PRO A 41 9.29 7.67 -13.18
N LEU A 42 9.98 6.65 -13.70
CA LEU A 42 9.35 5.35 -13.94
C LEU A 42 9.06 4.60 -12.62
N LYS A 43 9.89 4.78 -11.59
CA LYS A 43 9.72 4.09 -10.31
C LYS A 43 8.60 4.69 -9.46
N VAL A 44 8.36 6.01 -9.55
CA VAL A 44 7.33 6.66 -8.73
C VAL A 44 5.92 6.15 -9.03
N ARG A 45 5.63 5.76 -10.27
CA ARG A 45 4.30 5.23 -10.65
C ARG A 45 4.05 3.88 -10.01
N SER A 46 5.00 2.96 -10.15
CA SER A 46 4.92 1.63 -9.52
C SER A 46 4.85 1.76 -8.00
N PHE A 47 5.65 2.66 -7.42
CA PHE A 47 5.62 2.99 -5.99
C PHE A 47 4.21 3.42 -5.56
N ILE A 48 3.60 4.42 -6.21
CA ILE A 48 2.24 4.88 -5.88
C ILE A 48 1.20 3.76 -6.05
N GLN A 49 1.29 2.97 -7.12
CA GLN A 49 0.35 1.87 -7.38
C GLN A 49 0.36 0.82 -6.26
N CYS A 50 1.53 0.47 -5.73
CA CYS A 50 1.64 -0.44 -4.58
C CYS A 50 0.85 0.06 -3.37
N TYR A 51 0.98 1.35 -3.01
CA TYR A 51 0.21 1.90 -1.89
C TYR A 51 -1.29 1.99 -2.15
N GLN A 52 -1.71 2.28 -3.39
CA GLN A 52 -3.12 2.26 -3.74
C GLN A 52 -3.74 0.88 -3.49
N LEU A 53 -3.02 -0.20 -3.82
CA LEU A 53 -3.47 -1.57 -3.52
C LEU A 53 -3.52 -1.86 -2.02
N ILE A 54 -2.50 -1.42 -1.26
CA ILE A 54 -2.48 -1.57 0.21
C ILE A 54 -3.68 -0.86 0.85
N PHE A 55 -3.93 0.40 0.48
CA PHE A 55 -5.04 1.18 1.04
C PHE A 55 -6.41 0.65 0.60
N HIS A 56 -6.50 0.06 -0.59
CA HIS A 56 -7.72 -0.59 -1.04
C HIS A 56 -8.01 -1.86 -0.23
N LYS A 57 -6.97 -2.63 0.11
CA LYS A 57 -7.08 -3.86 0.90
C LYS A 57 -7.43 -3.58 2.36
N ASP A 58 -6.89 -2.51 2.94
CA ASP A 58 -7.05 -2.15 4.36
C ASP A 58 -7.70 -0.77 4.53
N LYS A 59 -8.98 -0.68 4.15
CA LYS A 59 -9.73 0.58 4.15
C LYS A 59 -9.95 1.13 5.56
N GLU A 60 -10.02 0.27 6.58
CA GLU A 60 -10.26 0.68 7.97
C GLU A 60 -9.05 1.44 8.52
N ASN A 61 -7.85 0.87 8.38
CA ASN A 61 -6.62 1.52 8.83
C ASN A 61 -6.29 2.74 7.98
N PHE A 62 -6.61 2.74 6.68
CA PHE A 62 -6.33 3.85 5.77
C PHE A 62 -7.57 4.69 5.41
N SER A 63 -8.48 4.85 6.37
CA SER A 63 -9.72 5.64 6.23
C SER A 63 -9.51 7.14 6.05
N LYS A 64 -8.39 7.68 6.53
CA LYS A 64 -8.02 9.10 6.42
C LYS A 64 -6.82 9.29 5.51
N ASP A 65 -6.83 10.34 4.70
CA ASP A 65 -5.74 10.67 3.79
C ASP A 65 -4.42 10.94 4.54
N ARG A 66 -4.47 11.58 5.71
CA ARG A 66 -3.29 11.74 6.59
C ARG A 66 -2.59 10.41 6.88
N LYS A 67 -3.34 9.35 7.18
CA LYS A 67 -2.75 8.03 7.46
C LYS A 67 -2.06 7.45 6.23
N LYS A 68 -2.65 7.63 5.05
CA LYS A 68 -2.05 7.21 3.76
C LYS A 68 -0.74 7.94 3.51
N VAL A 69 -0.76 9.28 3.61
CA VAL A 69 0.42 10.11 3.35
C VAL A 69 1.53 9.81 4.33
N LEU A 70 1.25 9.73 5.63
CA LEU A 70 2.25 9.42 6.65
C LEU A 70 2.87 8.03 6.45
N TYR A 71 2.04 7.03 6.15
CA TYR A 71 2.54 5.68 5.87
C TYR A 71 3.39 5.63 4.62
N THR A 72 2.99 6.27 3.52
CA THR A 72 3.84 6.33 2.31
C THR A 72 5.13 7.11 2.57
N THR A 73 5.07 8.16 3.40
CA THR A 73 6.23 8.99 3.75
C THR A 73 7.32 8.20 4.48
N SER A 74 6.97 7.19 5.29
CA SER A 74 7.97 6.37 5.99
C SER A 74 8.85 5.50 5.06
N PHE A 75 8.54 5.44 3.77
CA PHE A 75 9.32 4.73 2.76
C PHE A 75 10.01 5.67 1.77
N LEU A 76 9.95 6.99 2.01
CA LEU A 76 10.74 7.96 1.26
C LEU A 76 12.16 8.00 1.83
N ILE A 77 13.15 7.98 0.95
CA ILE A 77 14.57 8.06 1.31
C ILE A 77 15.27 9.16 0.49
N PHE A 78 16.50 9.50 0.90
CA PHE A 78 17.38 10.44 0.19
C PHE A 78 16.68 11.75 -0.24
N ARG A 79 16.59 12.02 -1.55
CA ARG A 79 16.02 13.27 -2.10
C ARG A 79 14.54 13.39 -1.78
N ALA A 80 13.79 12.30 -1.83
CA ALA A 80 12.36 12.32 -1.49
C ALA A 80 12.13 12.60 0.00
N ALA A 81 12.96 12.05 0.88
CA ALA A 81 12.90 12.35 2.31
C ALA A 81 13.20 13.83 2.62
N LYS A 82 14.23 14.40 1.98
CA LYS A 82 14.55 15.84 2.11
C LYS A 82 13.42 16.75 1.62
N TRP A 83 12.72 16.34 0.55
CA TRP A 83 11.62 17.12 -0.01
C TRP A 83 10.40 17.20 0.94
N ILE A 84 10.09 16.13 1.66
CA ILE A 84 8.92 16.08 2.55
C ILE A 84 9.22 16.61 3.97
N GLU A 85 10.49 16.69 4.35
CA GLU A 85 10.94 17.13 5.68
C GLU A 85 10.25 18.42 6.21
N PRO A 86 10.10 19.50 5.42
CA PRO A 86 9.49 20.75 5.93
C PRO A 86 8.04 20.58 6.40
N TYR A 87 7.34 19.57 5.89
CA TYR A 87 5.95 19.28 6.25
C TYR A 87 5.87 18.42 7.53
N LEU A 88 6.93 17.67 7.84
CA LEU A 88 6.99 16.75 8.97
C LEU A 88 7.29 17.46 10.30
N SER A 89 7.88 18.65 10.27
CA SER A 89 8.21 19.43 11.47
C SER A 89 7.02 19.68 12.39
N ASN A 90 5.81 19.72 11.82
CA ASN A 90 4.55 19.96 12.54
C ASN A 90 3.60 18.73 12.49
N ILE A 91 4.14 17.51 12.42
CA ILE A 91 3.32 16.29 12.26
C ILE A 91 2.33 16.03 13.41
N THR A 92 2.59 16.54 14.62
CA THR A 92 1.70 16.44 15.78
C THR A 92 0.73 17.61 15.90
N ASN A 93 0.90 18.65 15.07
CA ASN A 93 0.02 19.80 15.08
C ASN A 93 -1.39 19.38 14.64
N PRO A 94 -2.44 19.76 15.38
CA PRO A 94 -3.83 19.56 14.98
C PRO A 94 -4.24 20.39 13.75
N GLU A 95 -3.50 21.45 13.42
CA GLU A 95 -3.79 22.28 12.26
C GLU A 95 -3.67 21.49 10.94
N PRO A 96 -4.56 21.75 9.96
CA PRO A 96 -4.52 21.09 8.66
C PRO A 96 -3.21 21.41 7.93
N ASN A 97 -2.48 20.37 7.56
CA ASN A 97 -1.34 20.45 6.65
C ASN A 97 -1.82 20.05 5.25
N TYR A 98 -1.87 21.03 4.35
CA TYR A 98 -2.45 20.85 3.01
C TYR A 98 -1.83 19.68 2.22
N LEU A 99 -0.56 19.36 2.43
CA LEU A 99 0.13 18.25 1.76
C LEU A 99 -0.07 16.93 2.50
N LEU A 100 0.04 16.93 3.84
CA LEU A 100 -0.09 15.70 4.63
C LEU A 100 -1.52 15.21 4.73
N ASP A 101 -2.51 16.09 4.71
CA ASP A 101 -3.92 15.74 4.89
C ASP A 101 -4.66 15.47 3.57
N ASN A 102 -3.97 15.52 2.42
CA ASN A 102 -4.56 15.31 1.09
C ASN A 102 -3.75 14.32 0.24
N TRP A 103 -4.25 13.10 0.09
CA TRP A 103 -3.58 12.04 -0.65
C TRP A 103 -3.46 12.37 -2.14
N ALA A 104 -4.46 13.01 -2.73
CA ALA A 104 -4.44 13.36 -4.15
C ALA A 104 -3.34 14.39 -4.45
N LEU A 105 -3.21 15.41 -3.61
CA LEU A 105 -2.18 16.42 -3.75
C LEU A 105 -0.79 15.86 -3.48
N PHE A 106 -0.63 15.05 -2.44
CA PHE A 106 0.63 14.36 -2.14
C PHE A 106 1.13 13.55 -3.35
N LYS A 107 0.27 12.72 -3.97
CA LYS A 107 0.62 11.97 -5.18
C LYS A 107 1.06 12.88 -6.32
N SER A 108 0.32 13.97 -6.56
CA SER A 108 0.62 14.92 -7.64
C SER A 108 2.00 15.55 -7.45
N GLN A 109 2.32 15.97 -6.23
CA GLN A 109 3.62 16.55 -5.91
C GLN A 109 4.75 15.51 -5.97
N LEU A 110 4.50 14.28 -5.52
CA LEU A 110 5.47 13.19 -5.59
C LEU A 110 5.79 12.79 -7.04
N LEU A 111 4.79 12.81 -7.93
CA LEU A 111 4.99 12.65 -9.38
C LEU A 111 5.83 13.79 -9.95
N ASN A 112 5.54 15.03 -9.58
CA ASN A 112 6.29 16.21 -10.03
C ASN A 112 7.76 16.17 -9.58
N LEU A 113 8.03 15.73 -8.33
CA LEU A 113 9.39 15.56 -7.81
C LEU A 113 10.26 14.65 -8.69
N SER A 114 9.63 13.63 -9.29
CA SER A 114 10.31 12.64 -10.12
C SER A 114 10.57 13.09 -11.56
N GLY A 115 9.98 14.21 -12.01
CA GLY A 115 10.06 14.70 -13.39
C GLY A 115 8.99 14.10 -14.32
N ASP A 116 8.89 14.62 -15.55
CA ASP A 116 7.88 14.18 -16.52
C ASP A 116 8.20 12.78 -17.09
N PRO A 117 7.32 11.77 -16.89
CA PRO A 117 7.48 10.44 -17.49
C PRO A 117 7.50 10.44 -19.02
N ASN A 118 6.91 11.45 -19.68
CA ASN A 118 6.88 11.55 -21.14
C ASN A 118 8.26 11.85 -21.73
N GLU A 119 9.11 12.59 -21.01
CA GLU A 119 10.49 12.87 -21.44
C GLU A 119 11.32 11.59 -21.49
N VAL A 120 11.12 10.66 -20.54
CA VAL A 120 11.79 9.35 -20.56
C VAL A 120 11.33 8.48 -21.73
N ARG A 121 10.04 8.54 -22.09
CA ARG A 121 9.52 7.79 -23.24
C ARG A 121 10.07 8.34 -24.57
N LYS A 122 10.17 9.67 -24.71
CA LYS A 122 10.81 10.32 -25.86
C LYS A 122 12.26 9.91 -25.99
N LEU A 123 13.02 9.94 -24.90
CA LEU A 123 14.41 9.49 -24.88
C LEU A 123 14.50 8.04 -25.36
N LYS A 124 13.76 7.12 -24.74
CA LYS A 124 13.78 5.69 -25.10
C LYS A 124 13.39 5.42 -26.57
N GLN A 125 12.49 6.22 -27.14
CA GLN A 125 12.13 6.13 -28.55
C GLN A 125 13.22 6.70 -29.47
N SER A 126 13.86 7.81 -29.08
CA SER A 126 14.98 8.41 -29.82
C SER A 126 16.17 7.46 -29.98
N TRP A 127 16.49 6.68 -28.94
CA TRP A 127 17.57 5.68 -28.97
C TRP A 127 17.24 4.46 -29.84
N MET A 128 15.97 4.15 -30.08
CA MET A 128 15.54 3.03 -30.94
C MET A 128 15.45 3.38 -32.42
N VAL A 129 15.47 4.66 -32.80
CA VAL A 129 15.38 5.12 -34.20
C VAL A 129 16.77 5.45 -34.77
N SER A 130 17.82 5.34 -33.96
CA SER A 130 19.20 5.67 -34.34
C SER A 130 20.10 4.45 -34.59
N GLU A 131 19.51 3.24 -34.67
CA GLU A 131 20.15 1.98 -35.14
C GLU A 131 19.51 1.55 -36.47
#